data_AF-A0A379FDJ2-F1
#
_entry.id   AF-A0A379FDJ2-F1
#
_cell.length_a   1.000
_cell.length_b   1.000
_cell.length_c   1.000
_cell.angle_alpha   90.00
_cell.angle_beta   90.00
_cell.angle_gamma   90.00
#
_symmetry.space_group_name_H-M   'P 1'
#
loop_
_entity.id
_entity.type
_entity.pdbx_description
1 polymer ?
#
loop_
_entity_poly.entity_id
_entity_poly.type
_entity_poly.pdbx_seq_one_letter_code
_entity_poly.pdbx_strand_id
1 'polypeptide(L)'
;MWKRALSGLNSDQFDLIFKFCIERCSNGNPWPPELSDVISMLSDKLVDANAFGISFDEMLRDFNKYLARRCNYHSAEMYPFRHPVQYWIFTDLRQKVYDLRLTEAEVEKRLNKMIRMWSERVQRGEVIPKPTLRLEDKTKPRPAWMDLLENADKRKHKSA
;
A
#
# COMPACT_ATOMS: atom_id res chain seq x y z
N MET A 1 -21.74 20.36 -17.85
CA MET A 1 -20.65 19.36 -17.97
C MET A 1 -19.65 19.44 -16.82
N TRP A 2 -19.05 20.59 -16.52
CA TRP A 2 -18.02 20.73 -15.47
C TRP A 2 -18.43 20.31 -14.06
N LYS A 3 -19.68 20.58 -13.63
CA LYS A 3 -20.16 20.22 -12.27
C LYS A 3 -19.96 18.74 -11.90
N ARG A 4 -20.06 17.82 -12.86
CA ARG A 4 -19.94 16.37 -12.63
C ARG A 4 -18.48 15.89 -12.63
N ALA A 5 -17.60 16.61 -13.33
CA ALA A 5 -16.15 16.35 -13.31
C ALA A 5 -15.50 16.95 -12.05
N LEU A 6 -15.96 18.13 -11.62
CA LEU A 6 -15.45 18.83 -10.45
C LEU A 6 -15.84 18.14 -9.12
N SER A 7 -16.94 17.39 -9.09
CA SER A 7 -17.39 16.71 -7.85
C SER A 7 -16.48 15.57 -7.40
N GLY A 8 -15.54 15.10 -8.23
CA GLY A 8 -14.62 14.01 -7.90
C GLY A 8 -13.20 14.45 -7.56
N LEU A 9 -12.89 15.75 -7.62
CA LEU A 9 -11.53 16.27 -7.43
C LEU A 9 -11.28 16.62 -5.95
N ASN A 10 -10.08 16.30 -5.47
CA ASN A 10 -9.64 16.63 -4.11
C ASN A 10 -9.15 18.09 -4.02
N SER A 11 -9.07 18.67 -2.82
CA SER A 11 -8.60 20.05 -2.60
C SER A 11 -7.24 20.35 -3.24
N ASP A 12 -6.27 19.43 -3.12
CA ASP A 12 -4.95 19.57 -3.74
C ASP A 12 -5.02 19.66 -5.28
N GLN A 13 -6.01 18.99 -5.89
CA GLN A 13 -6.22 19.03 -7.34
C GLN A 13 -6.81 20.36 -7.79
N PHE A 14 -7.67 20.96 -6.97
CA PHE A 14 -8.14 22.32 -7.22
C PHE A 14 -7.01 23.33 -7.18
N ASP A 15 -6.10 23.24 -6.21
CA ASP A 15 -4.94 24.14 -6.12
C ASP A 15 -4.02 24.04 -7.34
N LEU A 16 -3.84 22.84 -7.88
CA LEU A 16 -3.09 22.62 -9.11
C LEU A 16 -3.76 23.27 -10.33
N ILE A 17 -5.08 23.11 -10.46
CA ILE A 17 -5.86 23.75 -11.52
C ILE A 17 -5.77 25.27 -11.41
N PHE A 18 -5.90 25.82 -10.21
CA PHE A 18 -5.83 27.27 -10.00
C PHE A 18 -4.44 27.82 -10.33
N LYS A 19 -3.36 27.14 -9.90
CA LYS A 19 -2.00 27.53 -10.28
C LYS A 19 -1.80 27.51 -11.80
N PHE A 20 -2.29 26.49 -12.47
CA PHE A 20 -2.22 26.39 -13.94
C PHE A 20 -2.97 27.54 -14.64
N CYS A 21 -4.18 27.87 -14.18
CA CYS A 21 -4.92 29.02 -14.69
C CYS A 21 -4.16 30.33 -14.50
N ILE A 22 -3.56 30.55 -13.32
CA ILE A 22 -2.78 31.76 -13.01
C ILE A 22 -1.53 31.85 -13.90
N GLU A 23 -0.81 30.75 -14.09
CA GLU A 23 0.37 30.68 -14.96
C GLU A 23 0.02 31.00 -16.42
N ARG A 24 -1.09 30.43 -16.92
CA ARG A 24 -1.59 30.66 -18.28
C ARG A 24 -2.04 32.11 -18.48
N CYS A 25 -2.72 32.69 -17.49
CA CYS A 25 -3.06 34.12 -17.50
C CYS A 25 -1.80 34.99 -17.51
N SER A 26 -0.78 34.62 -16.73
CA SER A 26 0.50 35.35 -16.68
C SER A 26 1.28 35.28 -18.00
N ASN A 27 1.12 34.18 -18.75
CA ASN A 27 1.70 34.00 -20.09
C ASN A 27 0.88 34.67 -21.21
N GLY A 28 -0.07 35.56 -20.87
CA GLY A 28 -0.80 36.37 -21.84
C GLY A 28 -2.00 35.68 -22.47
N ASN A 29 -2.46 34.54 -21.94
CA ASN A 29 -3.69 33.91 -22.40
C ASN A 29 -4.80 34.04 -21.31
N PRO A 30 -5.70 35.04 -21.45
CA PRO A 30 -6.72 35.32 -20.45
C PRO A 30 -7.93 34.37 -20.51
N TRP A 31 -7.98 33.49 -21.52
CA TRP A 31 -9.11 32.58 -21.70
C TRP A 31 -8.98 31.36 -20.78
N PRO A 32 -10.11 30.88 -20.22
CA PRO A 32 -10.11 29.69 -19.38
C PRO A 32 -9.54 28.50 -20.16
N PRO A 33 -8.71 27.66 -19.53
CA PRO A 33 -8.13 26.49 -20.19
C PRO A 33 -9.24 25.54 -20.64
N GLU A 34 -9.00 24.85 -21.75
CA GLU A 34 -9.90 23.81 -22.21
C GLU A 34 -9.85 22.59 -21.29
N LEU A 35 -10.93 21.80 -21.28
CA LEU A 35 -11.03 20.60 -20.45
C LEU A 35 -9.89 19.60 -20.75
N SER A 36 -9.45 19.53 -22.01
CA SER A 36 -8.34 18.67 -22.44
C SER A 36 -7.02 19.08 -21.82
N ASP A 37 -6.66 20.37 -21.85
CA ASP A 37 -5.48 20.93 -21.20
C ASP A 37 -5.47 20.63 -19.69
N VAL A 38 -6.62 20.80 -19.04
CA VAL A 38 -6.77 20.52 -17.61
C VAL A 38 -6.63 19.03 -17.33
N ILE A 39 -7.22 18.16 -18.15
CA ILE A 39 -7.09 16.70 -18.00
C ILE A 39 -5.66 16.24 -18.26
N SER A 40 -4.96 16.77 -19.25
CA SER A 40 -3.56 16.43 -19.52
C SER A 40 -2.65 16.87 -18.37
N MET A 41 -2.80 18.09 -17.87
CA MET A 41 -2.03 18.59 -16.73
C MET A 41 -2.34 17.84 -15.44
N LEU A 42 -3.62 17.56 -15.17
CA LEU A 42 -4.03 16.72 -14.06
C LEU A 42 -3.49 15.31 -14.24
N SER A 43 -3.58 14.71 -15.42
CA SER A 43 -3.03 13.39 -15.73
C SER A 43 -1.52 13.35 -15.47
N ASP A 44 -0.75 14.32 -15.95
CA ASP A 44 0.69 14.40 -15.70
C ASP A 44 1.05 14.56 -14.22
N LYS A 45 0.12 15.03 -13.38
CA LYS A 45 0.32 15.27 -11.94
C LYS A 45 -0.40 14.26 -11.03
N LEU A 46 -1.40 13.55 -11.53
CA LEU A 46 -2.27 12.59 -10.84
C LEU A 46 -2.02 11.15 -11.26
N VAL A 47 -1.52 10.88 -12.47
CA VAL A 47 -1.27 9.50 -12.94
C VAL A 47 -0.32 8.76 -12.00
N ASP A 48 0.55 9.50 -11.30
CA ASP A 48 1.49 8.92 -10.36
C ASP A 48 0.99 8.90 -8.91
N ALA A 49 -0.17 9.48 -8.60
CA ALA A 49 -0.70 9.53 -7.24
C ALA A 49 -2.00 8.73 -7.14
N ASN A 50 -1.87 7.47 -6.74
CA ASN A 50 -2.98 6.67 -6.19
C ASN A 50 -3.72 7.45 -5.08
N ALA A 51 -4.98 7.13 -4.77
CA ALA A 51 -5.80 7.75 -3.71
C ALA A 51 -5.13 7.85 -2.32
N PHE A 52 -3.98 7.22 -2.11
CA PHE A 52 -3.16 7.30 -0.91
C PHE A 52 -1.98 8.29 -1.00
N GLY A 53 -1.80 8.99 -2.14
CA GLY A 53 -0.68 9.92 -2.39
C GLY A 53 0.67 9.23 -2.55
N ILE A 54 0.70 7.94 -2.92
CA ILE A 54 1.93 7.14 -3.07
C ILE A 54 1.97 6.59 -4.49
N SER A 55 3.08 6.78 -5.20
CA SER A 55 3.23 6.25 -6.56
C SER A 55 3.37 4.74 -6.59
N PHE A 56 3.12 4.15 -7.76
CA PHE A 56 3.27 2.72 -7.95
C PHE A 56 4.70 2.25 -7.68
N ASP A 57 5.69 2.96 -8.22
CA ASP A 57 7.11 2.65 -8.02
C ASP A 57 7.52 2.79 -6.56
N GLU A 58 6.99 3.81 -5.87
CA GLU A 58 7.20 3.95 -4.43
C GLU A 58 6.59 2.80 -3.63
N MET A 59 5.36 2.38 -3.98
CA MET A 59 4.70 1.22 -3.39
C MET A 59 5.49 -0.07 -3.61
N LEU A 60 6.03 -0.28 -4.81
CA LEU A 60 6.82 -1.47 -5.15
C LEU A 60 8.15 -1.47 -4.40
N ARG A 61 8.85 -0.34 -4.35
CA ARG A 61 10.08 -0.15 -3.57
C ARG A 61 9.82 -0.42 -2.08
N ASP A 62 8.75 0.13 -1.53
CA ASP A 62 8.38 -0.07 -0.13
C ASP A 62 8.01 -1.54 0.14
N PHE A 63 7.37 -2.23 -0.81
CA PHE A 63 7.08 -3.66 -0.72
C PHE A 63 8.37 -4.50 -0.69
N ASN A 64 9.32 -4.24 -1.59
CA ASN A 64 10.61 -4.93 -1.61
C ASN A 64 11.40 -4.67 -0.31
N LYS A 65 11.38 -3.43 0.19
CA LYS A 65 11.96 -3.07 1.49
C LYS A 65 11.27 -3.79 2.65
N TYR A 66 9.95 -3.98 2.59
CA TYR A 66 9.21 -4.77 3.56
C TYR A 66 9.65 -6.23 3.52
N LEU A 67 9.73 -6.87 2.34
CA LEU A 67 10.21 -8.25 2.21
C LEU A 67 11.60 -8.44 2.81
N ALA A 68 12.53 -7.52 2.53
CA ALA A 68 13.90 -7.59 3.04
C ALA A 68 14.00 -7.39 4.56
N ARG A 69 13.14 -6.55 5.15
CA ARG A 69 13.24 -6.15 6.57
C ARG A 69 12.23 -6.83 7.49
N ARG A 70 11.23 -7.57 6.97
CA ARG A 70 10.14 -8.14 7.78
C ARG A 70 10.64 -9.07 8.88
N CYS A 71 11.72 -9.80 8.65
CA CYS A 71 12.32 -10.70 9.64
C CYS A 71 12.93 -9.96 10.85
N ASN A 72 13.20 -8.65 10.74
CA ASN A 72 13.72 -7.84 11.83
C ASN A 72 12.63 -7.42 12.83
N TYR A 73 11.36 -7.72 12.54
CA TYR A 73 10.22 -7.36 13.38
C TYR A 73 9.48 -8.61 13.84
N HIS A 74 9.05 -8.61 15.10
CA HIS A 74 8.36 -9.75 15.73
C HIS A 74 7.06 -10.10 14.99
N SER A 75 6.26 -9.10 14.64
CA SER A 75 5.01 -9.26 13.90
C SER A 75 4.97 -8.30 12.70
N ALA A 76 4.03 -8.56 11.78
CA ALA A 76 3.85 -7.67 10.63
C ALA A 76 3.31 -6.30 11.06
N GLU A 77 2.46 -6.25 12.11
CA GLU A 77 1.88 -5.02 12.65
C GLU A 77 2.92 -4.09 13.28
N MET A 78 4.05 -4.62 13.75
CA MET A 78 5.16 -3.84 14.33
C MET A 78 6.04 -3.16 13.26
N TYR A 79 5.84 -3.49 11.98
CA TYR A 79 6.59 -2.87 10.90
C TYR A 79 6.12 -1.41 10.69
N PRO A 80 7.04 -0.44 10.55
CA PRO A 80 6.69 0.97 10.37
C PRO A 80 6.25 1.24 8.92
N PHE A 81 5.01 0.89 8.58
CA PHE A 81 4.42 1.26 7.29
C PHE A 81 4.25 2.77 7.17
N ARG A 82 4.44 3.32 5.97
CA ARG A 82 4.20 4.75 5.68
C ARG A 82 2.72 5.08 5.71
N HIS A 83 1.88 4.17 5.25
CA HIS A 83 0.44 4.33 5.21
C HIS A 83 -0.28 3.05 5.67
N PRO A 84 -1.39 3.12 6.44
CA PRO A 84 -2.11 1.95 6.93
C PRO A 84 -2.50 0.94 5.84
N VAL A 85 -2.79 1.42 4.63
CA VAL A 85 -3.13 0.55 3.49
C VAL A 85 -1.99 -0.40 3.10
N GLN A 86 -0.74 0.02 3.30
CA GLN A 86 0.43 -0.78 2.96
C GLN A 86 0.47 -2.06 3.78
N TYR A 87 0.07 -2.02 5.06
CA TYR A 87 -0.05 -3.23 5.87
C TYR A 87 -0.99 -4.25 5.21
N TRP A 88 -2.20 -3.83 4.83
CA TRP A 88 -3.20 -4.73 4.25
C TRP A 88 -2.79 -5.24 2.88
N ILE A 89 -2.18 -4.40 2.05
CA ILE A 89 -1.72 -4.80 0.72
C ILE A 89 -0.50 -5.72 0.83
N PHE A 90 0.52 -5.34 1.61
CA PHE A 90 1.80 -6.04 1.65
C PHE A 90 1.71 -7.38 2.37
N THR A 91 0.87 -7.51 3.40
CA THR A 91 0.68 -8.80 4.09
C THR A 91 0.02 -9.83 3.18
N ASP A 92 -1.07 -9.46 2.49
CA ASP A 92 -1.77 -10.34 1.55
C ASP A 92 -0.93 -10.61 0.29
N LEU A 93 -0.22 -9.61 -0.24
CA LEU A 93 0.68 -9.80 -1.38
C LEU A 93 1.85 -10.72 -1.02
N ARG A 94 2.48 -10.53 0.15
CA ARG A 94 3.57 -11.40 0.62
C ARG A 94 3.10 -12.84 0.75
N GLN A 95 1.93 -13.09 1.32
CA GLN A 95 1.37 -14.44 1.42
C GLN A 95 1.22 -15.07 0.03
N LYS A 96 0.63 -14.34 -0.91
CA LYS A 96 0.46 -14.79 -2.30
C LYS A 96 1.78 -15.05 -3.03
N VAL A 97 2.84 -14.29 -2.74
CA VAL A 97 4.18 -14.54 -3.30
C VAL A 97 4.69 -15.92 -2.89
N TYR A 98 4.53 -16.30 -1.62
CA TYR A 98 4.97 -17.61 -1.14
C TYR A 98 4.05 -18.74 -1.62
N ASP A 99 2.73 -18.53 -1.55
CA ASP A 99 1.75 -19.56 -1.90
C ASP A 99 1.79 -19.91 -3.38
N LEU A 100 2.02 -18.93 -4.25
CA LEU A 100 1.93 -19.07 -5.70
C LEU A 100 3.27 -18.91 -6.44
N ARG A 101 4.39 -18.74 -5.71
CA ARG A 101 5.74 -18.58 -6.26
C ARG A 101 5.81 -17.54 -7.38
N LEU A 102 5.25 -16.37 -7.12
CA LEU A 102 5.10 -15.32 -8.13
C LEU A 102 6.45 -14.81 -8.61
N THR A 103 6.52 -14.54 -9.91
CA THR A 103 7.61 -13.79 -10.55
C THR A 103 7.47 -12.28 -10.28
N GLU A 104 8.54 -11.51 -10.50
CA GLU A 104 8.55 -10.06 -10.29
C GLU A 104 7.44 -9.34 -11.09
N ALA A 105 7.29 -9.67 -12.37
CA ALA A 105 6.22 -9.11 -13.22
C ALA A 105 4.81 -9.44 -12.70
N GLU A 106 4.61 -10.63 -12.13
CA GLU A 106 3.32 -11.02 -11.54
C GLU A 106 3.06 -10.31 -10.22
N VAL A 107 4.11 -10.04 -9.43
CA VAL A 107 4.04 -9.23 -8.21
C VAL A 107 3.60 -7.82 -8.55
N GLU A 108 4.22 -7.18 -9.54
CA GLU A 108 3.86 -5.83 -9.99
C GLU A 108 2.41 -5.76 -10.45
N LYS A 109 1.99 -6.71 -11.31
CA LYS A 109 0.62 -6.78 -11.81
C LYS A 109 -0.39 -6.95 -10.68
N ARG A 110 -0.09 -7.78 -9.68
CA ARG A 110 -0.96 -7.96 -8.51
C ARG A 110 -0.97 -6.76 -7.59
N LEU A 111 0.18 -6.15 -7.34
CA LEU A 111 0.29 -4.93 -6.55
C LEU A 111 -0.59 -3.83 -7.16
N ASN A 112 -0.51 -3.63 -8.47
CA ASN A 112 -1.33 -2.66 -9.19
C ASN A 112 -2.84 -2.97 -9.02
N LYS A 113 -3.23 -4.24 -9.19
CA LYS A 113 -4.62 -4.68 -8.98
C LYS A 113 -5.10 -4.41 -7.55
N MET A 114 -4.27 -4.67 -6.54
CA MET A 114 -4.62 -4.45 -5.13
C MET A 114 -4.70 -2.97 -4.80
N ILE A 115 -3.81 -2.15 -5.34
CA ILE A 115 -3.87 -0.68 -5.24
C ILE A 115 -5.20 -0.17 -5.77
N ARG A 116 -5.60 -0.57 -6.99
CA ARG A 116 -6.87 -0.17 -7.60
C ARG A 116 -8.07 -0.60 -6.75
N MET A 117 -8.10 -1.85 -6.29
CA MET A 117 -9.15 -2.37 -5.43
C MET A 117 -9.29 -1.56 -4.13
N TRP A 118 -8.18 -1.22 -3.48
CA TRP A 118 -8.21 -0.41 -2.27
C TRP A 118 -8.59 1.05 -2.55
N SER A 119 -8.17 1.61 -3.68
CA SER A 119 -8.58 2.95 -4.13
C SER A 119 -10.09 3.02 -4.33
N GLU A 120 -10.68 2.02 -4.99
CA GLU A 120 -12.14 1.91 -5.17
C GLU A 120 -12.88 1.82 -3.83
N ARG A 121 -12.36 1.05 -2.85
CA ARG A 121 -12.95 0.98 -1.50
C ARG A 121 -12.99 2.34 -0.82
N VAL A 122 -11.88 3.08 -0.88
CA VAL A 122 -11.81 4.43 -0.30
C VAL A 122 -12.73 5.41 -1.01
N GLN A 123 -12.86 5.33 -2.34
CA GLN A 123 -13.81 6.13 -3.10
C GLN A 123 -15.27 5.85 -2.71
N ARG A 124 -15.59 4.62 -2.28
CA ARG A 124 -16.91 4.27 -1.70
C ARG A 124 -17.12 4.82 -0.28
N GLY A 125 -16.12 5.45 0.32
CA GLY A 125 -16.18 5.98 1.69
C GLY A 125 -15.82 4.95 2.77
N GLU A 126 -15.26 3.80 2.41
CA GLU A 126 -14.77 2.83 3.40
C GLU A 126 -13.49 3.36 4.06
N VAL A 127 -13.45 3.35 5.40
CA VAL A 127 -12.27 3.75 6.17
C VAL A 127 -11.25 2.62 6.15
N ILE A 128 -9.98 2.96 5.90
CA ILE A 128 -8.88 2.01 5.96
C ILE A 128 -8.63 1.65 7.44
N PRO A 129 -8.80 0.38 7.84
CA PRO A 129 -8.59 -0.01 9.23
C PRO A 129 -7.12 0.17 9.63
N LYS A 130 -6.86 0.65 10.84
CA LYS A 130 -5.49 0.72 11.38
C LYS A 130 -5.02 -0.69 11.77
N PRO A 131 -3.78 -1.08 11.47
CA PRO A 131 -3.22 -2.36 11.91
C PRO A 131 -3.22 -2.42 13.44
N THR A 132 -3.94 -3.40 14.01
CA THR A 132 -3.94 -3.66 15.45
C THR A 132 -3.16 -4.93 15.73
N LEU A 133 -2.26 -4.87 16.72
CA LEU A 133 -1.54 -6.04 17.20
C LEU A 133 -2.52 -7.16 17.52
N ARG A 134 -2.37 -8.30 16.85
CA ARG A 134 -3.12 -9.49 17.22
C ARG A 134 -2.64 -9.89 18.62
N LEU A 135 -3.57 -10.06 19.55
CA LEU A 135 -3.27 -10.68 20.83
C LEU A 135 -2.57 -12.02 20.57
N GLU A 136 -1.53 -12.32 21.35
CA GLU A 136 -0.87 -13.62 21.27
C GLU A 136 -1.92 -14.71 21.45
N ASP A 137 -2.06 -15.55 20.42
CA ASP A 137 -2.99 -16.66 20.47
C ASP A 137 -2.40 -17.77 21.35
N LYS A 138 -2.62 -17.65 22.66
CA LYS A 138 -2.24 -18.65 23.67
C LYS A 138 -2.97 -19.98 23.49
N THR A 139 -3.94 -20.07 22.56
CA THR A 139 -4.65 -21.32 22.28
C THR A 139 -3.92 -22.22 21.29
N LYS A 140 -2.90 -21.71 20.57
CA LYS A 140 -2.09 -22.57 19.73
C LYS A 140 -1.30 -23.54 20.61
N PRO A 141 -1.53 -24.86 20.47
CA PRO A 141 -0.78 -25.83 21.23
C PRO A 141 0.71 -25.69 20.87
N ARG A 142 1.55 -25.91 21.88
CA ARG A 142 3.00 -25.94 21.73
C ARG A 142 3.37 -26.86 20.56
N PRO A 143 4.23 -26.42 19.61
CA PRO A 143 4.62 -27.28 18.49
C PRO A 143 5.29 -28.57 18.98
N ALA A 144 4.84 -29.73 18.48
CA ALA A 144 5.31 -31.04 18.93
C ALA A 144 6.84 -31.24 18.85
N TRP A 145 7.52 -30.52 17.95
CA TRP A 145 8.98 -30.58 17.83
C TRP A 145 9.72 -29.98 19.03
N MET A 146 9.13 -29.04 19.77
CA MET A 146 9.72 -28.51 21.00
C MET A 146 9.78 -29.56 22.11
N ASP A 147 8.75 -30.41 22.21
CA ASP A 147 8.73 -31.49 23.19
C ASP A 147 9.76 -32.58 22.85
N LEU A 148 10.04 -32.81 21.57
CA LEU A 148 11.10 -33.73 21.12
C LEU A 148 12.49 -33.24 21.55
N LEU A 149 12.75 -31.93 21.50
CA LEU A 149 14.02 -31.34 21.94
C LEU A 149 14.21 -31.46 23.46
N GLU A 150 13.18 -31.13 24.26
CA GLU A 150 13.25 -31.29 25.71
C GLU A 150 13.47 -32.75 26.13
N ASN A 151 12.80 -33.68 25.44
CA ASN A 151 12.98 -35.11 25.70
C ASN A 151 14.38 -35.59 25.31
N ALA A 152 14.99 -35.04 24.25
CA ALA A 152 16.37 -35.34 23.89
C ALA A 152 17.36 -34.82 24.93
N ASP A 153 17.13 -33.63 25.48
CA ASP A 153 18.02 -33.01 26.47
C ASP A 153 17.95 -33.71 27.84
N LYS A 154 16.75 -34.14 28.24
CA LYS A 154 16.51 -34.98 29.42
C LYS A 154 17.17 -36.35 29.32
N ARG A 155 17.26 -36.94 28.12
CA ARG A 155 17.98 -38.22 27.91
C ARG A 155 19.49 -38.05 28.09
N LYS A 156 20.06 -36.94 27.63
CA LYS A 156 21.49 -36.65 27.80
C LYS A 156 21.89 -36.46 29.27
N HIS A 157 21.06 -35.76 30.05
CA HIS A 157 21.31 -35.54 31.48
C HIS A 157 21.11 -36.78 32.36
N LYS A 158 20.43 -37.82 31.86
CA LYS A 158 20.26 -39.10 32.55
C LYS A 158 21.38 -40.12 32.26
N SER A 159 22.24 -39.85 31.28
CA SER A 159 23.34 -40.74 30.86
C SER A 159 24.72 -40.24 31.30
N ALA A 160 24.78 -39.23 32.17
CA ALA A 160 25.97 -38.76 32.88
C ALA A 160 25.79 -38.98 34.39
#